data_AF-A0A9P4TIN7-F1
#
_entry.id   AF-A0A9P4TIN7-F1
#
_cell.length_a   1.000
_cell.length_b   1.000
_cell.length_c   1.000
_cell.angle_alpha   90.00
_cell.angle_beta   90.00
_cell.angle_gamma   90.00
#
_symmetry.space_group_name_H-M   'P 1'
#
loop_
_entity.id
_entity.type
_entity.pdbx_description
1 polymer ?
#
loop_
_entity_poly.entity_id
_entity_poly.type
_entity_poly.pdbx_seq_one_letter_code
_entity_poly.pdbx_strand_id
1 'polypeptide(L)'
;MIADKKQAVSDEALCSVYMMGAYENISSQQRQGTYIAHSNGANALVNMRSIEQFYSNPVSARLYEVAYSQMLLGNLHAAKAPPLPVNDVENVRQHLPSMYNQAGLFVMQLIHREARLHAKWHEIKQSPNPPTTRRDLAELLQAALDLGHKYQNWEFNMPDVWRYKMEPNTPEVRAKYDSKWQKLMLSSRGAPEEIHSYKNLKRCWVWGFYRTSRMFLLRDLLEILNWMFRLPEADPVMVAPLSPDFASPFPLDNEVAPVTFDVATLRLHHSSATNQLVDMIEKCCSAILSSFTVPVYGKSYEDVMGMRGYVNLWPLGIMDAILRSGLIPDSQAPISPQSTGQHSPQHQGSPAPVPDVLTQNMHMSYLTPPPYQGGSSPAAVEKEEDVHPANTHITPVWNPATPKTHIFDSSAPHPYDHPIHLPSLKCDKAKSKMMDVAARREWLNCMLYYAGADLGIKKGVYVPLTEGLLPTVKAKVDAALGR
;
A
#
# COMPACT_ATOMS: atom_id res chain seq x y z
N MET A 1 24.09 -12.46 14.98
CA MET A 1 24.50 -11.08 15.35
C MET A 1 25.95 -10.92 14.90
N ILE A 2 26.27 -9.93 14.06
CA ILE A 2 27.66 -9.69 13.62
C ILE A 2 28.37 -9.02 14.81
N ALA A 3 29.30 -9.73 15.44
CA ALA A 3 29.96 -9.26 16.68
C ALA A 3 30.94 -8.11 16.44
N ASP A 4 31.54 -8.04 15.24
CA ASP A 4 32.43 -6.95 14.86
C ASP A 4 31.63 -5.76 14.28
N LYS A 5 31.70 -4.62 14.96
CA LYS A 5 31.06 -3.36 14.52
C LYS A 5 31.53 -2.91 13.14
N LYS A 6 32.80 -3.15 12.77
CA LYS A 6 33.34 -2.76 11.46
C LYS A 6 32.75 -3.62 10.34
N GLN A 7 32.60 -4.92 10.57
CA GLN A 7 31.92 -5.81 9.63
C GLN A 7 30.42 -5.54 9.55
N ALA A 8 29.78 -5.18 10.68
CA ALA A 8 28.34 -4.90 10.69
C ALA A 8 27.95 -3.74 9.78
N VAL A 9 28.79 -2.70 9.65
CA VAL A 9 28.53 -1.55 8.78
C VAL A 9 28.92 -1.78 7.31
N SER A 10 29.47 -2.94 6.94
CA SER A 10 29.93 -3.21 5.58
C SER A 10 28.78 -3.41 4.60
N ASP A 11 29.02 -3.12 3.31
CA ASP A 11 28.03 -3.29 2.23
C ASP A 11 27.63 -4.74 2.02
N GLU A 12 28.56 -5.66 2.24
CA GLU A 12 28.30 -7.09 2.22
C GLU A 12 27.29 -7.47 3.30
N ALA A 13 27.47 -6.98 4.54
CA ALA A 13 26.54 -7.25 5.63
C ALA A 13 25.12 -6.73 5.32
N LEU A 14 25.01 -5.47 4.85
CA LEU A 14 23.72 -4.89 4.48
C LEU A 14 23.08 -5.66 3.32
N CYS A 15 23.85 -5.96 2.28
CA CYS A 15 23.38 -6.71 1.11
C CYS A 15 22.91 -8.11 1.50
N SER A 16 23.68 -8.85 2.29
CA SER A 16 23.31 -10.19 2.75
C SER A 16 22.02 -10.17 3.56
N VAL A 17 21.91 -9.28 4.56
CA VAL A 17 20.70 -9.18 5.39
C VAL A 17 19.48 -8.76 4.55
N TYR A 18 19.65 -7.80 3.64
CA TYR A 18 18.60 -7.40 2.71
C TYR A 18 18.14 -8.56 1.82
N MET A 19 19.07 -9.28 1.19
CA MET A 19 18.75 -10.40 0.30
C MET A 19 18.09 -11.56 1.03
N MET A 20 18.52 -11.86 2.27
CA MET A 20 17.84 -12.85 3.12
C MET A 20 16.42 -12.42 3.46
N GLY A 21 16.22 -11.16 3.85
CA GLY A 21 14.89 -10.60 4.11
C GLY A 21 13.98 -10.64 2.87
N ALA A 22 14.50 -10.29 1.70
CA ALA A 22 13.77 -10.37 0.44
C ALA A 22 13.41 -11.82 0.08
N TYR A 23 14.37 -12.75 0.22
CA TYR A 23 14.14 -14.17 -0.02
C TYR A 23 13.03 -14.72 0.88
N GLU A 24 13.06 -14.46 2.18
CA GLU A 24 12.05 -14.93 3.11
C GLU A 24 10.68 -14.29 2.86
N ASN A 25 10.65 -13.01 2.47
CA ASN A 25 9.40 -12.34 2.11
C ASN A 25 8.72 -13.02 0.91
N ILE A 26 9.51 -13.52 -0.04
CA ILE A 26 9.06 -14.26 -1.21
C ILE A 26 8.69 -15.71 -0.85
N SER A 27 9.58 -16.40 -0.13
CA SER A 27 9.58 -17.86 0.02
C SER A 27 8.91 -18.37 1.29
N SER A 28 8.61 -17.52 2.27
CA SER A 28 7.98 -17.95 3.51
C SER A 28 6.46 -17.98 3.37
N GLN A 29 5.86 -19.13 3.71
CA GLN A 29 4.41 -19.32 3.86
C GLN A 29 3.91 -18.80 5.21
N GLN A 30 4.78 -18.76 6.22
CA GLN A 30 4.43 -18.43 7.60
C GLN A 30 5.19 -17.18 8.06
N ARG A 31 4.58 -16.36 8.91
CA ARG A 31 5.27 -15.29 9.65
C ARG A 31 6.16 -15.88 10.75
N GLN A 32 6.97 -16.89 10.45
CA GLN A 32 8.06 -17.24 11.36
C GLN A 32 8.93 -15.99 11.46
N GLY A 33 9.23 -15.55 12.69
CA GLY A 33 9.79 -14.22 12.98
C GLY A 33 11.12 -13.89 12.29
N THR A 34 11.67 -14.78 11.46
CA THR A 34 12.92 -14.60 10.71
C THR A 34 12.86 -13.44 9.72
N TYR A 35 11.76 -13.26 8.95
CA TYR A 35 11.61 -12.09 8.06
C TYR A 35 11.63 -10.78 8.86
N ILE A 36 10.91 -10.75 9.98
CA ILE A 36 10.87 -9.57 10.85
C ILE A 36 12.27 -9.32 11.43
N ALA A 37 13.00 -10.37 11.82
CA ALA A 37 14.36 -10.26 12.31
C ALA A 37 15.33 -9.72 11.25
N HIS A 38 15.26 -10.19 10.00
CA HIS A 38 16.10 -9.66 8.91
C HIS A 38 15.70 -8.24 8.50
N SER A 39 14.41 -7.93 8.46
CA SER A 39 13.92 -6.56 8.24
C SER A 39 14.42 -5.61 9.33
N ASN A 40 14.27 -5.98 10.60
CA ASN A 40 14.78 -5.21 11.73
C ASN A 40 16.31 -5.12 11.73
N GLY A 41 16.99 -6.19 11.33
CA GLY A 41 18.44 -6.24 11.14
C GLY A 41 18.89 -5.24 10.09
N ALA A 42 18.29 -5.25 8.90
CA ALA A 42 18.58 -4.30 7.84
C ALA A 42 18.33 -2.85 8.30
N ASN A 43 17.21 -2.60 9.01
CA ASN A 43 16.92 -1.29 9.57
C ASN A 43 17.99 -0.84 10.58
N ALA A 44 18.45 -1.75 11.44
CA ALA A 44 19.54 -1.45 12.38
C ALA A 44 20.85 -1.15 11.64
N LEU A 45 21.20 -1.92 10.60
CA LEU A 45 22.40 -1.68 9.78
C LEU A 45 22.34 -0.33 9.05
N VAL A 46 21.17 0.03 8.53
CA VAL A 46 20.92 1.35 7.93
C VAL A 46 21.09 2.44 9.01
N ASN A 47 20.51 2.26 10.20
CA ASN A 47 20.63 3.27 11.28
C ASN A 47 22.04 3.43 11.84
N MET A 48 22.91 2.44 11.69
CA MET A 48 24.31 2.52 12.12
C MET A 48 25.21 3.29 11.15
N ARG A 49 24.73 3.60 9.95
CA ARG A 49 25.52 4.25 8.91
C ARG A 49 25.26 5.75 8.83
N SER A 50 26.32 6.50 8.57
CA SER A 50 26.22 7.94 8.27
C SER A 50 25.89 8.18 6.80
N ILE A 51 25.49 9.41 6.46
CA ILE A 51 25.24 9.82 5.07
C ILE A 51 26.52 9.62 4.24
N GLU A 52 27.67 10.01 4.77
CA GLU A 52 28.98 9.86 4.12
C GLU A 52 29.27 8.39 3.78
N GLN A 53 28.90 7.46 4.68
CA GLN A 53 29.08 6.02 4.45
C GLN A 53 28.15 5.48 3.37
N PHE A 54 26.88 5.91 3.34
CA PHE A 54 25.94 5.52 2.30
C PHE A 54 26.36 5.98 0.91
N TYR A 55 26.96 7.16 0.83
CA TYR A 55 27.37 7.75 -0.44
C TYR A 55 28.89 7.69 -0.65
N SER A 56 29.58 6.76 0.02
CA SER A 56 31.02 6.56 -0.15
C SER A 56 31.38 6.01 -1.53
N ASN A 57 30.49 5.22 -2.13
CA ASN A 57 30.66 4.68 -3.48
C ASN A 57 29.30 4.32 -4.13
N PRO A 58 29.26 4.04 -5.44
CA PRO A 58 28.01 3.73 -6.15
C PRO A 58 27.25 2.50 -5.64
N VAL A 59 27.93 1.48 -5.12
CA VAL A 59 27.31 0.25 -4.60
C VAL A 59 26.62 0.55 -3.28
N SER A 60 27.29 1.22 -2.35
CA SER A 60 26.70 1.66 -1.07
C SER A 60 25.43 2.49 -1.30
N ALA A 61 25.47 3.42 -2.26
CA ALA A 61 24.34 4.30 -2.54
C ALA A 61 23.12 3.52 -3.05
N ARG A 62 23.33 2.51 -3.91
CA ARG A 62 22.25 1.65 -4.42
C ARG A 62 21.70 0.71 -3.36
N LEU A 63 22.57 0.14 -2.54
CA LEU A 63 22.15 -0.68 -1.41
C LEU A 63 21.33 0.12 -0.41
N TYR A 64 21.76 1.34 -0.08
CA TYR A 64 20.98 2.26 0.75
C TYR A 64 19.60 2.53 0.13
N GLU A 65 19.53 2.95 -1.14
CA GLU A 65 18.28 3.29 -1.79
C GLU A 65 17.26 2.14 -1.72
N VAL A 66 17.70 0.91 -1.99
CA VAL A 66 16.85 -0.28 -1.98
C VAL A 66 16.47 -0.70 -0.55
N ALA A 67 17.43 -0.77 0.37
CA ALA A 67 17.16 -1.15 1.76
C ALA A 67 16.28 -0.12 2.48
N TYR A 68 16.54 1.17 2.28
CA TYR A 68 15.78 2.26 2.87
C TYR A 68 14.34 2.29 2.34
N SER A 69 14.16 2.13 1.04
CA SER A 69 12.82 2.06 0.44
C SER A 69 12.03 0.87 0.98
N GLN A 70 12.66 -0.30 1.11
CA GLN A 70 12.04 -1.47 1.73
C GLN A 70 11.65 -1.22 3.19
N MET A 71 12.52 -0.57 3.97
CA MET A 71 12.22 -0.14 5.34
C MET A 71 11.00 0.77 5.37
N LEU A 72 10.92 1.77 4.48
CA LEU A 72 9.80 2.69 4.42
C LEU A 72 8.47 1.98 4.12
N LEU A 73 8.45 1.01 3.19
CA LEU A 73 7.25 0.19 2.97
C LEU A 73 6.89 -0.65 4.20
N GLY A 74 7.89 -1.21 4.89
CA GLY A 74 7.67 -1.92 6.15
C GLY A 74 7.08 -1.02 7.23
N ASN A 75 7.51 0.24 7.29
CA ASN A 75 7.00 1.25 8.21
C ASN A 75 5.57 1.68 7.87
N LEU A 76 5.25 1.88 6.59
CA LEU A 76 3.87 2.08 6.14
C LEU A 76 3.00 0.89 6.51
N HIS A 77 3.45 -0.34 6.21
CA HIS A 77 2.70 -1.54 6.54
C HIS A 77 2.53 -1.75 8.05
N ALA A 78 3.49 -1.34 8.88
CA ALA A 78 3.42 -1.51 10.33
C ALA A 78 2.85 -0.29 11.07
N ALA A 79 2.48 0.78 10.35
CA ALA A 79 2.15 2.08 10.90
C ALA A 79 3.17 2.60 11.93
N LYS A 80 4.46 2.51 11.58
CA LYS A 80 5.57 2.96 12.43
C LYS A 80 6.29 4.13 11.81
N ALA A 81 6.71 5.08 12.64
CA ALA A 81 7.52 6.19 12.17
C ALA A 81 8.91 5.68 11.74
N PRO A 82 9.43 6.12 10.58
CA PRO A 82 10.78 5.78 10.15
C PRO A 82 11.85 6.36 11.10
N PRO A 83 12.92 5.61 11.42
CA PRO A 83 13.93 5.98 12.42
C PRO A 83 14.94 7.05 11.99
N LEU A 84 15.13 7.28 10.68
CA LEU A 84 16.14 8.23 10.17
C LEU A 84 15.50 9.49 9.59
N PRO A 85 15.88 10.70 10.04
CA PRO A 85 15.50 11.92 9.33
C PRO A 85 16.23 11.99 7.98
N VAL A 86 15.52 11.85 6.86
CA VAL A 86 16.05 12.10 5.49
C VAL A 86 16.09 13.61 5.23
N ASN A 87 16.74 14.34 6.12
CA ASN A 87 16.61 15.80 6.17
C ASN A 87 17.75 16.54 5.46
N ASP A 88 18.82 15.86 5.06
CA ASP A 88 19.98 16.54 4.50
C ASP A 88 20.19 16.25 3.01
N VAL A 89 19.24 16.69 2.19
CA VAL A 89 19.30 16.60 0.72
C VAL A 89 20.57 17.23 0.18
N GLU A 90 20.97 18.36 0.75
CA GLU A 90 22.14 19.11 0.32
C GLU A 90 23.42 18.35 0.61
N ASN A 91 23.54 17.73 1.78
CA ASN A 91 24.67 16.87 2.12
C ASN A 91 24.68 15.57 1.28
N VAL A 92 23.53 14.95 1.03
CA VAL A 92 23.43 13.80 0.11
C VAL A 92 23.89 14.17 -1.31
N ARG A 93 23.53 15.36 -1.80
CA ARG A 93 23.89 15.86 -3.14
C ARG A 93 25.39 16.08 -3.30
N GLN A 94 26.08 16.48 -2.23
CA GLN A 94 27.52 16.74 -2.24
C GLN A 94 28.37 15.48 -2.43
N HIS A 95 27.91 14.32 -1.94
CA HIS A 95 28.73 13.11 -1.89
C HIS A 95 28.82 12.33 -3.23
N LEU A 96 27.74 12.26 -4.03
CA LEU A 96 27.74 11.52 -5.32
C LEU A 96 26.82 12.16 -6.39
N PRO A 97 27.19 13.31 -7.00
CA PRO A 97 26.33 14.04 -7.93
C PRO A 97 25.99 13.27 -9.23
N SER A 98 26.86 12.37 -9.72
CA SER A 98 26.65 11.61 -10.97
C SER A 98 25.69 10.42 -10.84
N MET A 99 25.50 9.91 -9.62
CA MET A 99 24.55 8.83 -9.31
C MET A 99 23.19 9.37 -8.85
N TYR A 100 23.09 10.68 -8.67
CA TYR A 100 21.96 11.38 -8.10
C TYR A 100 20.82 11.46 -9.12
N ASN A 101 19.82 10.60 -8.96
CA ASN A 101 18.53 10.81 -9.60
C ASN A 101 17.65 11.65 -8.68
N GLN A 102 17.46 12.92 -9.00
CA GLN A 102 16.58 13.83 -8.25
C GLN A 102 15.17 13.26 -8.08
N ALA A 103 14.65 12.53 -9.08
CA ALA A 103 13.32 11.92 -8.99
C ALA A 103 13.26 10.80 -7.94
N GLY A 104 14.30 9.97 -7.82
CA GLY A 104 14.36 8.82 -6.91
C GLY A 104 14.53 9.22 -5.44
N LEU A 105 15.41 10.18 -5.17
CA LEU A 105 15.59 10.69 -3.81
C LEU A 105 14.37 11.48 -3.35
N PHE A 106 13.79 12.31 -4.22
CA PHE A 106 12.61 13.07 -3.87
C PHE A 106 11.42 12.14 -3.58
N VAL A 107 11.23 11.03 -4.32
CA VAL A 107 10.16 10.07 -3.97
C VAL A 107 10.40 9.41 -2.62
N MET A 108 11.64 9.03 -2.27
CA MET A 108 11.93 8.44 -0.96
C MET A 108 11.61 9.40 0.19
N GLN A 109 11.81 10.70 -0.01
CA GLN A 109 11.42 11.70 0.98
C GLN A 109 9.91 11.85 1.13
N LEU A 110 9.17 11.76 0.02
CA LEU A 110 7.71 11.76 0.07
C LEU A 110 7.20 10.54 0.85
N ILE A 111 7.73 9.35 0.53
CA ILE A 111 7.38 8.10 1.23
C ILE A 111 7.76 8.17 2.71
N HIS A 112 8.90 8.75 3.06
CA HIS A 112 9.31 8.95 4.45
C HIS A 112 8.30 9.82 5.20
N ARG A 113 7.91 10.96 4.63
CA ARG A 113 6.93 11.88 5.22
C ARG A 113 5.57 11.20 5.37
N GLU A 114 5.19 10.43 4.37
CA GLU A 114 3.97 9.63 4.40
C GLU A 114 3.99 8.60 5.52
N ALA A 115 5.08 7.85 5.68
CA ALA A 115 5.21 6.88 6.77
C ALA A 115 5.13 7.53 8.16
N ARG A 116 5.65 8.76 8.33
CA ARG A 116 5.48 9.53 9.58
C ARG A 116 4.03 9.94 9.81
N LEU A 117 3.37 10.47 8.78
CA LEU A 117 1.97 10.89 8.83
C LEU A 117 1.06 9.70 9.16
N HIS A 118 1.25 8.58 8.45
CA HIS A 118 0.52 7.34 8.65
C HIS A 118 0.68 6.79 10.07
N ALA A 119 1.91 6.74 10.58
CA ALA A 119 2.17 6.32 11.96
C ALA A 119 1.47 7.23 12.98
N LYS A 120 1.50 8.55 12.77
CA LYS A 120 0.83 9.51 13.65
C LYS A 120 -0.69 9.39 13.59
N TRP A 121 -1.25 9.16 12.40
CA TRP A 121 -2.67 8.88 12.24
C TRP A 121 -3.08 7.64 13.07
N HIS A 122 -2.29 6.58 13.00
CA HIS A 122 -2.53 5.37 13.79
C HIS A 122 -2.40 5.58 15.29
N GLU A 123 -1.40 6.34 15.74
CA GLU A 123 -1.26 6.74 17.14
C GLU A 123 -2.51 7.49 17.64
N ILE A 124 -3.04 8.43 16.84
CA ILE A 124 -4.26 9.17 17.15
C ILE A 124 -5.48 8.24 17.22
N LYS A 125 -5.63 7.33 16.25
CA LYS A 125 -6.72 6.34 16.22
C LYS A 125 -6.72 5.42 17.44
N GLN A 126 -5.54 5.04 17.92
CA GLN A 126 -5.35 4.12 19.04
C GLN A 126 -5.17 4.81 20.39
N SER A 127 -5.17 6.15 20.40
CA SER A 127 -4.99 6.94 21.61
C SER A 127 -6.13 6.62 22.61
N PRO A 128 -5.81 6.47 23.92
CA PRO A 128 -6.86 6.37 24.95
C PRO A 128 -7.71 7.64 25.04
N ASN A 129 -7.22 8.76 24.50
CA ASN A 129 -7.91 10.02 24.37
C ASN A 129 -8.09 10.33 22.88
N PRO A 130 -9.12 9.77 22.20
CA PRO A 130 -9.35 10.03 20.79
C PRO A 130 -9.78 11.49 20.57
N PRO A 131 -9.59 12.03 19.35
CA PRO A 131 -10.11 13.34 18.94
C PRO A 131 -11.57 13.53 19.33
N THR A 132 -11.88 14.68 19.92
CA THR A 132 -13.22 15.04 20.38
C THR A 132 -13.85 16.14 19.54
N THR A 133 -13.05 16.89 18.79
CA THR A 133 -13.51 17.96 17.90
C THR A 133 -12.79 17.91 16.56
N ARG A 134 -13.36 18.53 15.52
CA ARG A 134 -12.67 18.69 14.22
C ARG A 134 -11.32 19.39 14.36
N ARG A 135 -11.17 20.31 15.31
CA ARG A 135 -9.92 21.04 15.56
C ARG A 135 -8.78 20.12 15.94
N ASP A 136 -9.06 19.05 16.67
CA ASP A 136 -8.04 18.07 17.11
C ASP A 136 -7.38 17.35 15.93
N LEU A 137 -8.02 17.35 14.75
CA LEU A 137 -7.52 16.75 13.51
C LEU A 137 -7.02 17.77 12.47
N ALA A 138 -7.12 19.07 12.76
CA ALA A 138 -6.79 20.15 11.84
C ALA A 138 -5.36 20.07 11.31
N GLU A 139 -4.39 19.90 12.21
CA GLU A 139 -2.96 19.86 11.85
C GLU A 139 -2.64 18.64 10.98
N LEU A 140 -3.22 17.48 11.31
CA LEU A 140 -3.01 16.25 10.56
C LEU A 140 -3.62 16.33 9.16
N LEU A 141 -4.84 16.90 9.04
CA LEU A 141 -5.49 17.14 7.75
C LEU A 141 -4.63 18.07 6.88
N GLN A 142 -4.15 19.19 7.43
CA GLN A 142 -3.29 20.12 6.70
C GLN A 142 -2.02 19.43 6.20
N ALA A 143 -1.34 18.68 7.07
CA ALA A 143 -0.13 17.96 6.71
C ALA A 143 -0.37 16.94 5.58
N ALA A 144 -1.52 16.25 5.59
CA ALA A 144 -1.92 15.32 4.53
C ALA A 144 -2.19 16.03 3.19
N LEU A 145 -2.91 17.16 3.22
CA LEU A 145 -3.19 17.97 2.03
C LEU A 145 -1.90 18.52 1.41
N ASP A 146 -1.00 19.07 2.22
CA ASP A 146 0.29 19.59 1.78
C ASP A 146 1.18 18.50 1.18
N LEU A 147 1.19 17.32 1.81
CA LEU A 147 1.91 16.18 1.28
C LEU A 147 1.30 15.72 -0.05
N GLY A 148 -0.03 15.75 -0.18
CA GLY A 148 -0.76 15.47 -1.42
C GLY A 148 -0.33 16.38 -2.56
N HIS A 149 -0.21 17.69 -2.31
CA HIS A 149 0.31 18.65 -3.29
C HIS A 149 1.76 18.32 -3.68
N LYS A 150 2.62 17.94 -2.72
CA LYS A 150 4.02 17.57 -3.02
C LYS A 150 4.12 16.32 -3.90
N TYR A 151 3.27 15.32 -3.67
CA TYR A 151 3.16 14.15 -4.55
C TYR A 151 2.74 14.54 -5.98
N GLN A 152 1.70 15.36 -6.11
CA GLN A 152 1.24 15.85 -7.42
C GLN A 152 2.35 16.65 -8.13
N ASN A 153 3.05 17.53 -7.41
CA ASN A 153 4.14 18.31 -7.94
C ASN A 153 5.31 17.44 -8.42
N TRP A 154 5.62 16.35 -7.71
CA TRP A 154 6.64 15.38 -8.16
C TRP A 154 6.26 14.72 -9.50
N GLU A 155 5.00 14.29 -9.65
CA GLU A 155 4.51 13.64 -10.89
C GLU A 155 4.48 14.64 -12.06
N PHE A 156 4.08 15.89 -11.80
CA PHE A 156 4.05 16.95 -12.80
C PHE A 156 5.45 17.31 -13.30
N ASN A 157 6.42 17.51 -12.39
CA ASN A 157 7.79 17.93 -12.72
C ASN A 157 8.73 16.76 -13.08
N MET A 158 8.18 15.57 -13.32
CA MET A 158 8.99 14.43 -13.71
C MET A 158 9.67 14.68 -15.07
N PRO A 159 11.00 14.53 -15.19
CA PRO A 159 11.67 14.64 -16.49
C PRO A 159 11.15 13.59 -17.47
N ASP A 160 11.10 13.92 -18.77
CA ASP A 160 10.59 13.00 -19.80
C ASP A 160 11.35 11.68 -19.85
N VAL A 161 12.64 11.73 -19.53
CA VAL A 161 13.43 10.52 -19.41
C VAL A 161 12.87 9.59 -18.33
N TRP A 162 12.19 10.04 -17.29
CA TRP A 162 11.59 9.21 -16.24
C TRP A 162 10.09 8.89 -16.44
N ARG A 163 9.44 9.55 -17.40
CA ARG A 163 8.03 9.28 -17.73
C ARG A 163 7.85 7.89 -18.34
N TYR A 164 6.69 7.32 -18.08
CA TYR A 164 6.19 6.13 -18.77
C TYR A 164 5.46 6.52 -20.03
N LYS A 165 5.33 5.60 -20.98
CA LYS A 165 4.40 5.75 -22.10
C LYS A 165 3.08 5.11 -21.72
N MET A 166 1.99 5.70 -22.19
CA MET A 166 0.64 5.19 -22.00
C MET A 166 0.02 4.90 -23.37
N GLU A 167 -0.61 3.73 -23.51
CA GLU A 167 -1.40 3.35 -24.66
C GLU A 167 -2.77 2.86 -24.19
N PRO A 168 -3.86 3.11 -24.94
CA PRO A 168 -5.17 2.55 -24.60
C PRO A 168 -5.18 1.02 -24.76
N ASN A 169 -5.91 0.32 -23.89
CA ASN A 169 -6.04 -1.14 -23.89
C ASN A 169 -7.06 -1.63 -24.95
N THR A 170 -6.81 -1.30 -26.22
CA THR A 170 -7.66 -1.74 -27.34
C THR A 170 -7.29 -3.17 -27.80
N PRO A 171 -8.17 -3.90 -28.50
CA PRO A 171 -7.84 -5.20 -29.06
C PRO A 171 -6.55 -5.20 -29.92
N GLU A 172 -6.32 -4.14 -30.68
CA GLU A 172 -5.16 -3.98 -31.56
C GLU A 172 -3.86 -3.81 -30.76
N VAL A 173 -3.89 -3.04 -29.67
CA VAL A 173 -2.74 -2.90 -28.77
C VAL A 173 -2.47 -4.20 -28.02
N ARG A 174 -3.52 -4.90 -27.57
CA ARG A 174 -3.42 -6.20 -26.89
C ARG A 174 -2.75 -7.26 -27.74
N ALA A 175 -3.05 -7.29 -29.04
CA ALA A 175 -2.49 -8.25 -29.98
C ALA A 175 -0.94 -8.19 -30.07
N LYS A 176 -0.31 -7.10 -29.62
CA LYS A 176 1.15 -6.95 -29.56
C LYS A 176 1.83 -7.75 -28.43
N TYR A 177 1.06 -8.21 -27.44
CA TYR A 177 1.58 -8.95 -26.28
C TYR A 177 1.39 -10.45 -26.43
N ASP A 178 2.16 -11.27 -25.70
CA ASP A 178 1.95 -12.71 -25.67
C ASP A 178 0.52 -13.09 -25.27
N SER A 179 0.00 -14.18 -25.83
CA SER A 179 -1.36 -14.67 -25.60
C SER A 179 -1.69 -14.84 -24.10
N LYS A 180 -0.70 -15.23 -23.28
CA LYS A 180 -0.85 -15.32 -21.82
C LYS A 180 -1.23 -13.98 -21.19
N TRP A 181 -0.56 -12.89 -21.57
CA TRP A 181 -0.83 -11.55 -21.02
C TRP A 181 -2.14 -10.98 -21.53
N GLN A 182 -2.48 -11.26 -22.80
CA GLN A 182 -3.77 -10.90 -23.37
C GLN A 182 -4.92 -11.50 -22.55
N LYS A 183 -4.86 -12.80 -22.25
CA LYS A 183 -5.90 -13.53 -21.51
C LYS A 183 -5.91 -13.17 -20.03
N LEU A 184 -4.75 -13.13 -19.40
CA LEU A 184 -4.60 -12.97 -17.95
C LEU A 184 -4.81 -11.53 -17.49
N MET A 185 -4.20 -10.55 -18.18
CA MET A 185 -4.11 -9.17 -17.70
C MET A 185 -4.99 -8.19 -18.46
N LEU A 186 -5.06 -8.34 -19.79
CA LEU A 186 -5.54 -7.26 -20.65
C LEU A 186 -6.99 -7.43 -21.12
N SER A 187 -7.50 -8.67 -21.17
CA SER A 187 -8.86 -8.96 -21.67
C SER A 187 -9.82 -9.46 -20.61
N SER A 188 -9.33 -9.72 -19.40
CA SER A 188 -10.12 -10.14 -18.25
C SER A 188 -11.04 -9.03 -17.75
N ARG A 189 -12.14 -9.41 -17.09
CA ARG A 189 -12.98 -8.48 -16.33
C ARG A 189 -12.11 -7.71 -15.31
N GLY A 190 -12.28 -6.39 -15.22
CA GLY A 190 -11.48 -5.54 -14.34
C GLY A 190 -10.08 -5.22 -14.86
N ALA A 191 -9.75 -5.57 -16.11
CA ALA A 191 -8.52 -5.11 -16.75
C ALA A 191 -8.47 -3.57 -16.83
N PRO A 192 -7.29 -2.95 -16.68
CA PRO A 192 -7.16 -1.50 -16.81
C PRO A 192 -7.49 -1.04 -18.24
N GLU A 193 -8.02 0.18 -18.36
CA GLU A 193 -8.35 0.81 -19.66
C GLU A 193 -7.10 1.25 -20.42
N GLU A 194 -5.96 1.38 -19.73
CA GLU A 194 -4.68 1.81 -20.26
C GLU A 194 -3.58 0.80 -19.96
N ILE A 195 -2.53 0.83 -20.76
CA ILE A 195 -1.31 0.05 -20.57
C ILE A 195 -0.14 1.01 -20.47
N HIS A 196 0.55 0.99 -19.33
CA HIS A 196 1.78 1.75 -19.15
C HIS A 196 2.99 0.91 -19.57
N SER A 197 3.95 1.52 -20.27
CA SER A 197 5.26 0.94 -20.60
C SER A 197 6.42 1.76 -20.05
N TYR A 198 7.42 1.07 -19.47
CA TYR A 198 8.64 1.68 -18.93
C TYR A 198 9.88 1.16 -19.66
N LYS A 199 10.96 1.96 -19.62
CA LYS A 199 12.22 1.57 -20.27
C LYS A 199 13.05 0.56 -19.46
N ASN A 200 12.87 0.49 -18.14
CA ASN A 200 13.61 -0.43 -17.28
C ASN A 200 12.89 -0.68 -15.95
N LEU A 201 13.25 -1.76 -15.27
CA LEU A 201 12.64 -2.19 -14.01
C LEU A 201 12.81 -1.16 -12.88
N LYS A 202 13.91 -0.40 -12.86
CA LYS A 202 14.13 0.65 -11.85
C LYS A 202 13.04 1.73 -11.91
N ARG A 203 12.55 2.08 -13.09
CA ARG A 203 11.43 3.02 -13.24
C ARG A 203 10.11 2.43 -12.81
N CYS A 204 9.83 1.17 -13.17
CA CYS A 204 8.65 0.46 -12.66
C CYS A 204 8.64 0.50 -11.13
N TRP A 205 9.79 0.25 -10.51
CA TRP A 205 9.98 0.30 -9.07
C TRP A 205 9.73 1.69 -8.49
N VAL A 206 10.42 2.74 -8.98
CA VAL A 206 10.22 4.13 -8.49
C VAL A 206 8.76 4.58 -8.59
N TRP A 207 8.10 4.33 -9.73
CA TRP A 207 6.69 4.65 -9.92
C TRP A 207 5.77 3.79 -9.05
N GLY A 208 6.08 2.50 -8.87
CA GLY A 208 5.33 1.60 -8.00
C GLY A 208 5.34 2.07 -6.55
N PHE A 209 6.50 2.49 -6.03
CA PHE A 209 6.65 3.04 -4.68
C PHE A 209 5.91 4.38 -4.52
N TYR A 210 6.06 5.28 -5.50
CA TYR A 210 5.29 6.53 -5.55
C TYR A 210 3.79 6.25 -5.42
N ARG A 211 3.22 5.39 -6.29
CA ARG A 211 1.78 5.09 -6.29
C ARG A 211 1.34 4.41 -5.01
N THR A 212 2.11 3.43 -4.52
CA THR A 212 1.79 2.70 -3.28
C THR A 212 1.71 3.66 -2.10
N SER A 213 2.73 4.49 -1.90
CA SER A 213 2.73 5.47 -0.81
C SER A 213 1.62 6.52 -0.95
N ARG A 214 1.35 7.01 -2.17
CA ARG A 214 0.26 7.95 -2.41
C ARG A 214 -1.12 7.32 -2.16
N MET A 215 -1.28 6.02 -2.36
CA MET A 215 -2.51 5.30 -1.98
C MET A 215 -2.70 5.24 -0.46
N PHE A 216 -1.63 5.07 0.32
CA PHE A 216 -1.69 5.22 1.79
C PHE A 216 -2.15 6.63 2.17
N LEU A 217 -1.52 7.66 1.61
CA LEU A 217 -1.87 9.05 1.90
C LEU A 217 -3.35 9.34 1.64
N LEU A 218 -3.83 8.95 0.45
CA LEU A 218 -5.20 9.22 0.03
C LEU A 218 -6.21 8.43 0.87
N ARG A 219 -5.87 7.20 1.28
CA ARG A 219 -6.66 6.42 2.22
C ARG A 219 -6.73 7.11 3.59
N ASP A 220 -5.58 7.47 4.16
CA ASP A 220 -5.50 8.14 5.46
C ASP A 220 -6.26 9.46 5.44
N LEU A 221 -6.12 10.26 4.38
CA LEU A 221 -6.85 11.50 4.17
C LEU A 221 -8.37 11.26 4.19
N LEU A 222 -8.87 10.22 3.51
CA LEU A 222 -10.29 9.87 3.55
C LEU A 222 -10.75 9.41 4.94
N GLU A 223 -9.94 8.62 5.64
CA GLU A 223 -10.23 8.21 7.02
C GLU A 223 -10.29 9.43 7.97
N ILE A 224 -9.32 10.34 7.89
CA ILE A 224 -9.30 11.59 8.68
C ILE A 224 -10.55 12.43 8.40
N LEU A 225 -10.91 12.62 7.12
CA LEU A 225 -12.11 13.37 6.73
C LEU A 225 -13.39 12.69 7.26
N ASN A 226 -13.46 11.36 7.18
CA ASN A 226 -14.57 10.58 7.73
C ASN A 226 -14.69 10.73 9.25
N TRP A 227 -13.58 10.84 9.98
CA TRP A 227 -13.62 11.18 11.40
C TRP A 227 -14.13 12.61 11.62
N MET A 228 -13.59 13.59 10.89
CA MET A 228 -13.98 15.00 11.05
C MET A 228 -15.47 15.25 10.79
N PHE A 229 -16.09 14.54 9.85
CA PHE A 229 -17.55 14.63 9.62
C PHE A 229 -18.40 14.11 10.79
N ARG A 230 -17.85 13.22 11.63
CA ARG A 230 -18.54 12.65 12.80
C ARG A 230 -18.25 13.41 14.09
N LEU A 231 -17.22 14.25 14.08
CA LEU A 231 -16.86 15.08 15.22
C LEU A 231 -17.62 16.43 15.19
N PRO A 232 -17.95 16.98 16.37
CA PRO A 232 -18.54 18.30 16.49
C PRO A 232 -17.62 19.38 15.90
N GLU A 233 -18.25 20.43 15.38
CA GLU A 233 -17.56 21.66 15.01
C GLU A 233 -16.97 22.30 16.27
N ALA A 234 -15.73 22.76 16.17
CA ALA A 234 -15.10 23.54 17.23
C ALA A 234 -15.38 25.03 16.99
N ASP A 235 -15.53 25.80 18.07
CA ASP A 235 -15.59 27.25 17.98
C ASP A 235 -14.35 27.80 17.24
N PRO A 236 -14.49 28.85 16.41
CA PRO A 236 -13.39 29.44 15.68
C PRO A 236 -12.43 30.15 16.65
N VAL A 237 -11.46 29.42 17.19
CA VAL A 237 -10.33 30.00 17.92
C VAL A 237 -9.13 30.04 16.99
N MET A 238 -8.35 31.13 16.98
CA MET A 238 -7.15 31.24 16.14
C MET A 238 -6.28 29.99 16.31
N VAL A 239 -5.92 29.35 15.19
CA VAL A 239 -5.02 28.21 15.17
C VAL A 239 -3.63 28.78 15.46
N ALA A 240 -3.00 28.35 16.55
CA ALA A 240 -1.59 28.65 16.80
C ALA A 240 -0.75 28.03 15.67
N PRO A 241 0.43 28.60 15.33
CA PRO A 241 1.32 28.00 14.35
C PRO A 241 1.59 26.53 14.68
N LEU A 242 1.67 25.70 13.63
CA LEU A 242 1.93 24.25 13.70
C LEU A 242 2.99 23.92 14.76
N SER A 243 2.73 22.90 15.59
CA SER A 243 3.72 22.37 16.52
C SER A 243 5.05 22.06 15.79
N PRO A 244 6.22 22.38 16.39
CA PRO A 244 7.53 22.06 15.80
C PRO A 244 7.73 20.55 15.51
N ASP A 245 6.93 19.67 16.12
CA ASP A 245 6.95 18.23 15.83
C ASP A 245 6.43 17.89 14.41
N PHE A 246 5.58 18.76 13.85
CA PHE A 246 5.05 18.69 12.48
C PHE A 246 5.64 19.72 11.53
N ALA A 247 6.36 20.72 12.07
CA ALA A 247 7.13 21.64 11.26
C ALA A 247 8.11 20.83 10.41
N SER A 248 7.88 20.87 9.11
CA SER A 248 8.84 20.47 8.11
C SER A 248 10.19 21.12 8.46
N PRO A 249 11.32 20.39 8.46
CA PRO A 249 12.66 20.98 8.64
C PRO A 249 13.04 21.92 7.48
N PHE A 250 12.20 22.01 6.45
CA PHE A 250 12.21 23.07 5.46
C PHE A 250 11.23 24.15 5.88
N PRO A 251 11.64 25.42 6.04
CA PRO A 251 10.71 26.51 6.23
C PRO A 251 9.64 26.42 5.15
N LEU A 252 8.37 26.42 5.57
CA LEU A 252 7.29 26.73 4.66
C LEU A 252 7.58 28.16 4.18
N ASP A 253 8.11 28.29 2.97
CA ASP A 253 8.20 29.58 2.30
C ASP A 253 6.77 30.14 2.26
N ASN A 254 6.51 31.08 3.17
CA ASN A 254 5.40 32.01 3.34
C ASN A 254 4.02 31.62 2.78
N GLU A 255 3.02 31.70 3.68
CA GLU A 255 1.57 31.66 3.46
C GLU A 255 0.93 30.26 3.34
N VAL A 256 0.79 29.57 4.48
CA VAL A 256 -0.25 28.55 4.63
C VAL A 256 -1.56 29.26 4.91
N ALA A 257 -2.42 29.35 3.89
CA ALA A 257 -3.80 29.79 4.10
C ALA A 257 -4.49 28.84 5.09
N PRO A 258 -5.17 29.34 6.14
CA PRO A 258 -5.86 28.48 7.08
C PRO A 258 -6.94 27.68 6.36
N VAL A 259 -6.89 26.34 6.44
CA VAL A 259 -7.99 25.48 5.95
C VAL A 259 -9.23 25.78 6.77
N THR A 260 -10.32 26.16 6.11
CA THR A 260 -11.62 26.30 6.75
C THR A 260 -12.21 24.90 6.96
N PHE A 261 -12.59 24.59 8.19
CA PHE A 261 -13.14 23.27 8.56
C PHE A 261 -14.67 23.20 8.44
N ASP A 262 -15.24 24.04 7.58
CA ASP A 262 -16.66 24.02 7.29
C ASP A 262 -17.03 22.76 6.49
N VAL A 263 -18.28 22.32 6.62
CA VAL A 263 -18.77 21.07 6.00
C VAL A 263 -18.61 21.08 4.48
N ALA A 264 -18.72 22.23 3.81
CA ALA A 264 -18.61 22.30 2.35
C ALA A 264 -17.16 22.07 1.90
N THR A 265 -16.20 22.70 2.58
CA THR A 265 -14.76 22.53 2.33
C THR A 265 -14.32 21.09 2.61
N LEU A 266 -14.75 20.48 3.72
CA LEU A 266 -14.46 19.06 3.99
C LEU A 266 -15.04 18.14 2.91
N ARG A 267 -16.24 18.43 2.39
CA ARG A 267 -16.86 17.63 1.30
C ARG A 267 -16.10 17.77 -0.01
N LEU A 268 -15.58 18.96 -0.32
CA LEU A 268 -14.74 19.19 -1.48
C LEU A 268 -13.44 18.37 -1.38
N HIS A 269 -12.77 18.41 -0.22
CA HIS A 269 -11.57 17.61 0.02
C HIS A 269 -11.85 16.11 -0.06
N HIS A 270 -12.97 15.65 0.50
CA HIS A 270 -13.36 14.25 0.42
C HIS A 270 -13.62 13.81 -1.03
N SER A 271 -14.44 14.54 -1.79
CA SER A 271 -14.72 14.26 -3.21
C SER A 271 -13.43 14.22 -4.04
N SER A 272 -12.53 15.19 -3.82
CA SER A 272 -11.22 15.25 -4.48
C SER A 272 -10.33 14.05 -4.13
N ALA A 273 -10.20 13.72 -2.84
CA ALA A 273 -9.41 12.58 -2.38
C ALA A 273 -9.94 11.25 -2.93
N THR A 274 -11.27 11.05 -2.94
CA THR A 274 -11.91 9.86 -3.53
C THR A 274 -11.58 9.73 -5.02
N ASN A 275 -11.76 10.80 -5.80
CA ASN A 275 -11.47 10.78 -7.24
C ASN A 275 -9.99 10.51 -7.51
N GLN A 276 -9.09 11.12 -6.73
CA GLN A 276 -7.65 10.90 -6.85
C GLN A 276 -7.26 9.46 -6.48
N LEU A 277 -7.92 8.85 -5.50
CA LEU A 277 -7.64 7.48 -5.10
C LEU A 277 -8.07 6.48 -6.17
N VAL A 278 -9.25 6.68 -6.77
CA VAL A 278 -9.71 5.90 -7.93
C VAL A 278 -8.70 6.00 -9.07
N ASP A 279 -8.28 7.21 -9.43
CA ASP A 279 -7.27 7.44 -10.48
C ASP A 279 -5.93 6.79 -10.16
N MET A 280 -5.52 6.79 -8.90
CA MET A 280 -4.27 6.17 -8.46
C MET A 280 -4.32 4.65 -8.62
N ILE A 281 -5.43 4.02 -8.25
CA ILE A 281 -5.65 2.58 -8.41
C ILE A 281 -5.65 2.22 -9.90
N GLU A 282 -6.36 2.97 -10.74
CA GLU A 282 -6.37 2.75 -12.20
C GLU A 282 -4.96 2.86 -12.79
N LYS A 283 -4.24 3.96 -12.52
CA LYS A 283 -2.86 4.15 -12.98
C LYS A 283 -1.90 3.07 -12.49
N CYS A 284 -2.14 2.56 -11.29
CA CYS A 284 -1.34 1.47 -10.71
C CYS A 284 -1.61 0.16 -11.44
N CYS A 285 -2.88 -0.17 -11.71
CA CYS A 285 -3.28 -1.34 -12.49
C CYS A 285 -2.69 -1.30 -13.92
N SER A 286 -2.78 -0.15 -14.59
CA SER A 286 -2.18 0.06 -15.93
C SER A 286 -0.67 -0.21 -15.98
N ALA A 287 0.02 -0.12 -14.83
CA ALA A 287 1.46 -0.32 -14.74
C ALA A 287 1.91 -1.75 -14.39
N ILE A 288 1.01 -2.63 -13.95
CA ILE A 288 1.38 -3.95 -13.43
C ILE A 288 2.05 -4.82 -14.51
N LEU A 289 1.48 -4.87 -15.72
CA LEU A 289 2.01 -5.66 -16.84
C LEU A 289 3.46 -5.29 -17.15
N SER A 290 3.77 -4.00 -17.08
CA SER A 290 5.09 -3.46 -17.36
C SER A 290 6.20 -4.01 -16.48
N SER A 291 5.95 -4.24 -15.20
CA SER A 291 6.93 -4.87 -14.31
C SER A 291 7.26 -6.30 -14.77
N PHE A 292 6.32 -6.98 -15.43
CA PHE A 292 6.52 -8.33 -15.96
C PHE A 292 7.17 -8.35 -17.34
N THR A 293 6.93 -7.34 -18.17
CA THR A 293 7.39 -7.32 -19.58
C THR A 293 8.60 -6.43 -19.83
N VAL A 294 8.96 -5.55 -18.90
CA VAL A 294 10.10 -4.64 -19.10
C VAL A 294 11.40 -5.42 -19.32
N PRO A 295 12.25 -5.07 -20.30
CA PRO A 295 13.52 -5.74 -20.52
C PRO A 295 14.43 -5.64 -19.30
N VAL A 296 15.15 -6.73 -19.00
CA VAL A 296 16.20 -6.76 -17.98
C VAL A 296 17.50 -7.19 -18.66
N TYR A 297 18.56 -6.42 -18.46
CA TYR A 297 19.86 -6.70 -19.07
C TYR A 297 20.37 -8.09 -18.67
N GLY A 298 20.82 -8.86 -19.66
CA GLY A 298 21.33 -10.23 -19.46
C GLY A 298 20.26 -11.28 -19.12
N LYS A 299 18.97 -10.96 -19.29
CA LYS A 299 17.85 -11.88 -19.05
C LYS A 299 16.93 -11.96 -20.26
N SER A 300 16.44 -13.16 -20.55
CA SER A 300 15.39 -13.42 -21.54
C SER A 300 14.02 -13.00 -21.01
N TYR A 301 13.05 -12.77 -21.91
CA TYR A 301 11.64 -12.60 -21.53
C TYR A 301 11.03 -13.87 -20.92
N GLU A 302 11.65 -15.02 -21.16
CA GLU A 302 11.22 -16.32 -20.63
C GLU A 302 11.80 -16.61 -19.24
N ASP A 303 12.80 -15.85 -18.79
CA ASP A 303 13.42 -16.07 -17.49
C ASP A 303 12.41 -15.77 -16.37
N VAL A 304 12.15 -16.77 -15.53
CA VAL A 304 11.35 -16.58 -14.31
C VAL A 304 12.14 -15.70 -13.35
N MET A 305 11.60 -14.52 -13.10
CA MET A 305 12.19 -13.55 -12.19
C MET A 305 11.21 -13.26 -11.05
N GLY A 306 11.38 -13.93 -9.92
CA GLY A 306 10.60 -13.68 -8.69
C GLY A 306 10.60 -12.19 -8.30
N MET A 307 11.70 -11.47 -8.59
CA MET A 307 11.78 -10.02 -8.39
C MET A 307 10.70 -9.23 -9.15
N ARG A 308 10.25 -9.66 -10.34
CA ARG A 308 9.18 -8.99 -11.08
C ARG A 308 7.86 -9.02 -10.32
N GLY A 309 7.52 -10.18 -9.74
CA GLY A 309 6.35 -10.31 -8.88
C GLY A 309 6.54 -9.59 -7.56
N TYR A 310 7.75 -9.59 -7.00
CA TYR A 310 8.05 -8.94 -5.72
C TYR A 310 7.80 -7.44 -5.76
N VAL A 311 8.20 -6.77 -6.84
CA VAL A 311 7.94 -5.34 -7.08
C VAL A 311 6.44 -5.03 -7.10
N ASN A 312 5.62 -5.97 -7.58
CA ASN A 312 4.17 -5.78 -7.70
C ASN A 312 3.39 -6.25 -6.47
N LEU A 313 3.99 -7.06 -5.57
CA LEU A 313 3.30 -7.66 -4.43
C LEU A 313 2.62 -6.60 -3.55
N TRP A 314 3.36 -5.55 -3.18
CA TRP A 314 2.86 -4.47 -2.34
C TRP A 314 1.77 -3.65 -3.02
N PRO A 315 1.97 -3.09 -4.24
CA PRO A 315 0.90 -2.38 -4.93
C PRO A 315 -0.38 -3.20 -5.07
N LEU A 316 -0.28 -4.47 -5.47
CA LEU A 316 -1.43 -5.36 -5.65
C LEU A 316 -2.18 -5.60 -4.33
N GLY A 317 -1.44 -5.94 -3.27
CA GLY A 317 -2.01 -6.17 -1.96
C GLY A 317 -2.67 -4.93 -1.35
N ILE A 318 -2.05 -3.76 -1.49
CA ILE A 318 -2.59 -2.50 -0.98
C ILE A 318 -3.84 -2.07 -1.75
N MET A 319 -3.86 -2.24 -3.08
CA MET A 319 -5.07 -1.97 -3.87
C MET A 319 -6.23 -2.86 -3.43
N ASP A 320 -6.02 -4.17 -3.20
CA ASP A 320 -7.09 -5.04 -2.72
C ASP A 320 -7.58 -4.64 -1.32
N ALA A 321 -6.66 -4.29 -0.42
CA ALA A 321 -7.00 -3.80 0.92
C ALA A 321 -7.90 -2.56 0.86
N ILE A 322 -7.54 -1.59 0.03
CA ILE A 322 -8.29 -0.34 -0.15
C ILE A 322 -9.66 -0.62 -0.77
N LEU A 323 -9.73 -1.46 -1.80
CA LEU A 323 -11.00 -1.83 -2.42
C LEU A 323 -11.91 -2.58 -1.44
N ARG A 324 -11.35 -3.42 -0.57
CA ARG A 324 -12.07 -4.12 0.50
C ARG A 324 -12.60 -3.16 1.58
N SER A 325 -11.92 -2.03 1.82
CA SER A 325 -12.30 -1.08 2.88
C SER A 325 -13.67 -0.40 2.63
N GLY A 326 -14.14 -0.39 1.38
CA GLY A 326 -15.36 0.29 0.96
C GLY A 326 -15.19 1.78 0.65
N LEU A 327 -13.99 2.35 0.81
CA LEU A 327 -13.70 3.76 0.52
C LEU A 327 -13.88 4.15 -0.96
N ILE A 328 -13.90 3.16 -1.86
CA ILE A 328 -14.08 3.36 -3.30
C ILE A 328 -15.56 3.23 -3.67
N PRO A 329 -16.17 4.25 -4.31
CA PRO A 329 -17.53 4.14 -4.84
C PRO A 329 -17.65 3.02 -5.88
N ASP A 330 -18.52 2.05 -5.61
CA ASP A 330 -18.77 0.93 -6.50
C ASP A 330 -19.83 1.26 -7.57
N SER A 331 -19.44 1.18 -8.84
CA SER A 331 -20.31 1.40 -9.99
C SER A 331 -21.44 0.38 -10.12
N GLN A 332 -21.29 -0.80 -9.49
CA GLN A 332 -22.27 -1.88 -9.49
C GLN A 332 -23.08 -1.97 -8.19
N ALA A 333 -22.88 -1.05 -7.25
CA ALA A 333 -23.65 -1.06 -6.01
C ALA A 333 -25.14 -0.85 -6.31
N PRO A 334 -26.05 -1.63 -5.67
CA PRO A 334 -27.48 -1.37 -5.76
C PRO A 334 -27.76 0.07 -5.35
N ILE A 335 -28.53 0.80 -6.17
CA ILE A 335 -28.99 2.15 -5.82
C ILE A 335 -29.83 2.00 -4.56
N SER A 336 -29.23 2.34 -3.41
CA SER A 336 -29.94 2.27 -2.14
C SER A 336 -31.13 3.25 -2.21
N PRO A 337 -32.35 2.83 -1.88
CA PRO A 337 -33.49 3.74 -1.86
C PRO A 337 -33.17 4.89 -0.92
N GLN A 338 -33.53 6.12 -1.31
CA GLN A 338 -33.32 7.30 -0.47
C GLN A 338 -33.96 7.05 0.90
N SER A 339 -33.12 6.93 1.93
CA SER A 339 -33.57 6.78 3.30
C SER A 339 -34.29 8.06 3.74
N THR A 340 -35.61 8.09 3.58
CA THR A 340 -36.50 9.01 4.28
C THR A 340 -36.72 8.48 5.69
N GLY A 341 -35.79 8.71 6.62
CA GLY A 341 -35.95 8.23 8.00
C GLY A 341 -34.92 8.80 8.96
N GLN A 342 -35.38 9.57 9.94
CA GLN A 342 -34.61 9.99 11.11
C GLN A 342 -34.11 8.75 11.87
N HIS A 343 -32.82 8.44 11.76
CA HIS A 343 -32.19 7.45 12.63
C HIS A 343 -31.99 8.05 14.02
N SER A 344 -32.80 7.61 14.99
CA SER A 344 -32.47 7.72 16.41
C SER A 344 -31.34 6.74 16.74
N PRO A 345 -30.38 7.10 17.61
CA PRO A 345 -29.29 6.21 17.98
C PRO A 345 -29.82 5.07 18.84
N GLN A 346 -29.85 3.86 18.28
CA GLN A 346 -30.17 2.65 19.02
C GLN A 346 -28.89 2.12 19.67
N HIS A 347 -28.81 2.17 21.00
CA HIS A 347 -27.75 1.54 21.79
C HIS A 347 -27.73 0.03 21.50
N GLN A 348 -26.71 -0.44 20.77
CA GLN A 348 -26.43 -1.87 20.63
C GLN A 348 -25.63 -2.36 21.84
N GLY A 349 -26.17 -3.38 22.51
CA GLY A 349 -25.51 -4.08 23.60
C GLY A 349 -24.26 -4.84 23.14
N SER A 350 -23.29 -4.97 24.05
CA SER A 350 -21.99 -5.60 23.84
C SER A 350 -22.12 -7.04 23.30
N PRO A 351 -21.39 -7.39 22.22
CA PRO A 351 -21.21 -8.79 21.85
C PRO A 351 -20.16 -9.46 22.75
N ALA A 352 -20.36 -10.75 23.00
CA ALA A 352 -19.49 -11.62 23.80
C ALA A 352 -18.06 -11.72 23.23
N PRO A 353 -17.05 -12.00 24.07
CA PRO A 353 -15.66 -12.07 23.63
C PRO A 353 -15.43 -13.31 22.75
N VAL A 354 -14.90 -13.08 21.55
CA VAL A 354 -14.42 -14.14 20.65
C VAL A 354 -12.94 -14.41 20.99
N PRO A 355 -12.47 -15.68 21.00
CA PRO A 355 -11.08 -15.99 21.35
C PRO A 355 -10.09 -15.38 20.34
N ASP A 356 -9.23 -14.51 20.85
CA ASP A 356 -8.23 -13.79 20.08
C ASP A 356 -6.95 -14.63 19.92
N VAL A 357 -6.92 -15.46 18.88
CA VAL A 357 -5.76 -16.32 18.54
C VAL A 357 -4.81 -15.64 17.55
N LEU A 358 -5.19 -14.48 16.98
CA LEU A 358 -4.44 -13.80 15.92
C LEU A 358 -3.65 -12.57 16.38
N THR A 359 -4.04 -11.86 17.46
CA THR A 359 -3.25 -10.73 17.98
C THR A 359 -2.14 -11.16 18.94
N GLN A 360 -2.27 -12.31 19.62
CA GLN A 360 -1.26 -12.78 20.58
C GLN A 360 0.12 -13.05 19.94
N ASN A 361 0.16 -13.32 18.63
CA ASN A 361 1.42 -13.51 17.90
C ASN A 361 2.17 -12.22 17.55
N MET A 362 1.57 -11.02 17.74
CA MET A 362 2.31 -9.77 17.59
C MET A 362 2.98 -9.28 18.88
N HIS A 363 2.45 -9.65 20.06
CA HIS A 363 3.00 -9.20 21.34
C HIS A 363 4.06 -10.13 21.97
N MET A 364 4.26 -11.35 21.47
CA MET A 364 5.13 -12.37 22.09
C MET A 364 6.51 -12.56 21.42
N SER A 365 7.07 -11.55 20.75
CA SER A 365 8.32 -11.72 19.98
C SER A 365 9.64 -11.68 20.79
N TYR A 366 9.62 -11.91 22.11
CA TYR A 366 10.84 -11.94 22.95
C TYR A 366 10.87 -13.06 24.00
N LEU A 367 10.21 -14.20 23.76
CA LEU A 367 10.48 -15.40 24.56
C LEU A 367 11.31 -16.39 23.75
N THR A 368 12.42 -16.79 24.33
CA THR A 368 13.39 -17.76 23.83
C THR A 368 12.66 -19.00 23.29
N PRO A 369 12.96 -19.47 22.06
CA PRO A 369 12.27 -20.64 21.53
C PRO A 369 12.60 -21.87 22.38
N PRO A 370 11.60 -22.70 22.75
CA PRO A 370 11.87 -23.97 23.40
C PRO A 370 12.67 -24.88 22.45
N PRO A 371 13.54 -25.76 22.97
CA PRO A 371 14.35 -26.65 22.16
C PRO A 371 13.47 -27.59 21.34
N TYR A 372 13.80 -27.70 20.06
CA TYR A 372 13.18 -28.57 19.06
C TYR A 372 13.19 -30.04 19.53
N GLN A 373 12.01 -30.61 19.80
CA GLN A 373 11.83 -32.06 19.93
C GLN A 373 11.22 -32.60 18.64
N GLY A 374 12.04 -33.29 17.86
CA GLY A 374 11.60 -34.03 16.69
C GLY A 374 10.79 -35.26 17.10
N GLY A 375 9.59 -35.39 16.54
CA GLY A 375 8.73 -36.56 16.70
C GLY A 375 7.79 -36.68 15.52
N SER A 376 8.16 -37.53 14.57
CA SER A 376 7.37 -37.95 13.42
C SER A 376 6.22 -38.87 13.84
N SER A 377 5.00 -38.63 13.35
CA SER A 377 4.04 -39.70 13.07
C SER A 377 2.97 -39.23 12.05
N PRO A 378 2.61 -40.05 11.05
CA PRO A 378 1.68 -39.67 9.99
C PRO A 378 0.23 -40.00 10.38
N ALA A 379 -0.66 -39.03 10.26
CA ALA A 379 -2.11 -39.26 10.37
C ALA A 379 -2.78 -39.07 9.01
N ALA A 380 -3.78 -39.93 8.79
CA ALA A 380 -4.41 -40.27 7.52
C ALA A 380 -5.12 -39.11 6.81
N VAL A 381 -5.08 -39.16 5.48
CA VAL A 381 -5.85 -38.30 4.57
C VAL A 381 -7.24 -38.92 4.39
N GLU A 382 -8.28 -38.25 4.88
CA GLU A 382 -9.65 -38.52 4.47
C GLU A 382 -9.91 -37.87 3.11
N LYS A 383 -10.59 -38.63 2.24
CA LYS A 383 -10.99 -38.23 0.88
C LYS A 383 -12.24 -37.35 0.97
N GLU A 384 -12.18 -36.13 0.47
CA GLU A 384 -13.36 -35.31 0.17
C GLU A 384 -13.93 -35.71 -1.20
N GLU A 385 -15.25 -35.89 -1.22
CA GLU A 385 -16.07 -36.23 -2.38
C GLU A 385 -16.28 -35.03 -3.31
N ASP A 386 -16.34 -35.33 -4.61
CA ASP A 386 -16.65 -34.41 -5.71
C ASP A 386 -18.03 -33.74 -5.54
N VAL A 387 -18.04 -32.42 -5.47
CA VAL A 387 -19.25 -31.60 -5.66
C VAL A 387 -19.04 -30.68 -6.86
N HIS A 388 -19.83 -30.90 -7.91
CA HIS A 388 -19.86 -30.06 -9.12
C HIS A 388 -20.24 -28.60 -8.80
N PRO A 389 -19.63 -27.59 -9.47
CA PRO A 389 -19.93 -26.20 -9.20
C PRO A 389 -21.19 -25.75 -9.97
N ALA A 390 -22.23 -25.37 -9.23
CA ALA A 390 -23.29 -24.53 -9.76
C ALA A 390 -22.79 -23.09 -9.87
N ASN A 391 -22.86 -22.55 -11.08
CA ASN A 391 -22.50 -21.18 -11.44
C ASN A 391 -23.40 -20.17 -10.69
N THR A 392 -22.98 -19.73 -9.52
CA THR A 392 -23.61 -18.62 -8.79
C THR A 392 -22.60 -17.49 -8.70
N HIS A 393 -22.83 -16.41 -9.45
CA HIS A 393 -22.14 -15.15 -9.26
C HIS A 393 -22.58 -14.55 -7.92
N ILE A 394 -21.96 -15.01 -6.82
CA ILE A 394 -22.12 -14.39 -5.51
C ILE A 394 -21.18 -13.20 -5.48
N THR A 395 -21.72 -12.01 -5.74
CA THR A 395 -21.04 -10.76 -5.40
C THR A 395 -20.91 -10.73 -3.88
N PRO A 396 -19.70 -10.64 -3.30
CA PRO A 396 -19.55 -10.63 -1.84
C PRO A 396 -20.26 -9.39 -1.27
N VAL A 397 -21.34 -9.63 -0.52
CA VAL A 397 -22.06 -8.59 0.22
C VAL A 397 -21.19 -8.17 1.40
N TRP A 398 -20.98 -6.86 1.55
CA TRP A 398 -20.21 -6.30 2.66
C TRP A 398 -20.82 -6.69 4.01
N ASN A 399 -20.03 -7.35 4.86
CA ASN A 399 -20.41 -7.74 6.21
C ASN A 399 -19.57 -6.96 7.23
N PRO A 400 -20.17 -6.06 8.04
CA PRO A 400 -19.46 -5.30 9.07
C PRO A 400 -18.86 -6.17 10.19
N ALA A 401 -19.29 -7.44 10.32
CA ALA A 401 -18.74 -8.39 11.27
C ALA A 401 -17.49 -9.11 10.77
N THR A 402 -17.12 -8.97 9.49
CA THR A 402 -15.90 -9.60 8.97
C THR A 402 -14.68 -8.85 9.52
N PRO A 403 -13.73 -9.52 10.20
CA PRO A 403 -12.53 -8.87 10.70
C PRO A 403 -11.82 -8.11 9.56
N LYS A 404 -11.47 -6.83 9.77
CA LYS A 404 -10.64 -6.03 8.84
C LYS A 404 -9.18 -6.48 8.83
N THR A 405 -8.92 -7.78 8.83
CA THR A 405 -7.56 -8.33 8.82
C THR A 405 -7.17 -8.66 7.39
N HIS A 406 -7.10 -7.65 6.53
CA HIS A 406 -6.44 -7.83 5.23
C HIS A 406 -4.92 -7.87 5.48
N ILE A 407 -4.17 -8.76 4.83
CA ILE A 407 -2.77 -9.04 5.19
C ILE A 407 -1.87 -7.80 5.00
N PHE A 408 -2.25 -6.96 4.05
CA PHE A 408 -1.59 -5.69 3.70
C PHE A 408 -2.17 -4.48 4.43
N ASP A 409 -3.15 -4.67 5.32
CA ASP A 409 -3.69 -3.62 6.18
C ASP A 409 -3.48 -3.99 7.65
N SER A 410 -2.60 -3.26 8.35
CA SER A 410 -2.36 -3.45 9.77
C SER A 410 -3.19 -2.50 10.65
N SER A 411 -4.01 -1.64 10.05
CA SER A 411 -4.87 -0.71 10.77
C SER A 411 -5.81 -1.47 11.69
N ALA A 412 -5.78 -1.12 12.98
CA ALA A 412 -6.84 -1.49 13.89
C ALA A 412 -8.16 -0.90 13.35
N PRO A 413 -9.23 -1.70 13.19
CA PRO A 413 -10.49 -1.20 12.70
C PRO A 413 -11.07 -0.17 13.67
N HIS A 414 -11.45 1.00 13.18
CA HIS A 414 -12.25 1.96 13.93
C HIS A 414 -13.64 2.16 13.27
N PRO A 415 -14.72 2.37 14.05
CA PRO A 415 -16.06 2.61 13.50
C PRO A 415 -16.15 3.80 12.54
N TYR A 416 -15.26 4.78 12.66
CA TYR A 416 -15.25 5.98 11.82
C TYR A 416 -14.46 5.82 10.52
N ASP A 417 -13.73 4.72 10.32
CA ASP A 417 -13.01 4.48 9.06
C ASP A 417 -13.97 4.15 7.91
N HIS A 418 -15.21 3.78 8.23
CA HIS A 418 -16.19 3.41 7.23
C HIS A 418 -16.67 4.62 6.42
N PRO A 419 -16.94 4.43 5.11
CA PRO A 419 -17.43 5.49 4.24
C PRO A 419 -18.64 6.21 4.83
N ILE A 420 -18.72 7.51 4.60
CA ILE A 420 -19.91 8.30 4.93
C ILE A 420 -20.73 8.52 3.66
N HIS A 421 -22.04 8.32 3.77
CA HIS A 421 -22.97 8.78 2.75
C HIS A 421 -23.14 10.29 2.83
N LEU A 422 -22.26 11.02 2.12
CA LEU A 422 -22.35 12.47 1.98
C LEU A 422 -23.39 12.78 0.88
N PRO A 423 -24.28 13.78 1.06
CA PRO A 423 -25.14 14.24 -0.01
C PRO A 423 -24.32 14.65 -1.24
N SER A 424 -24.95 14.68 -2.42
CA SER A 424 -24.31 15.28 -3.60
C SER A 424 -24.08 16.78 -3.39
N LEU A 425 -22.89 17.28 -3.75
CA LEU A 425 -22.63 18.72 -3.81
C LEU A 425 -23.25 19.26 -5.10
N LYS A 426 -24.17 20.22 -4.99
CA LYS A 426 -24.80 20.88 -6.17
C LYS A 426 -23.78 21.57 -7.09
N CYS A 427 -22.57 21.85 -6.59
CA CYS A 427 -21.50 22.50 -7.33
C CYS A 427 -20.58 21.50 -8.08
N ASP A 428 -20.68 20.20 -7.82
CA ASP A 428 -19.85 19.19 -8.48
C ASP A 428 -20.33 18.97 -9.93
N LYS A 429 -19.78 19.75 -10.86
CA LYS A 429 -19.91 19.49 -12.30
C LYS A 429 -19.18 18.21 -12.72
N ALA A 430 -18.22 17.75 -11.94
CA ALA A 430 -17.52 16.49 -12.19
C ALA A 430 -18.22 15.35 -11.45
N LYS A 431 -18.83 14.43 -12.21
CA LYS A 431 -19.36 13.17 -11.67
C LYS A 431 -18.24 12.45 -10.90
N SER A 432 -18.51 12.07 -9.65
CA SER A 432 -17.56 11.28 -8.86
C SER A 432 -17.15 10.04 -9.64
N LYS A 433 -15.85 9.78 -9.70
CA LYS A 433 -15.30 8.60 -10.37
C LYS A 433 -15.70 7.36 -9.58
N MET A 434 -16.24 6.38 -10.30
CA MET A 434 -16.67 5.10 -9.74
C MET A 434 -15.88 3.97 -10.41
N MET A 435 -15.78 2.84 -9.74
CA MET A 435 -15.08 1.65 -10.24
C MET A 435 -15.97 0.41 -10.07
N ASP A 436 -15.92 -0.57 -10.96
CA ASP A 436 -16.46 -1.91 -10.65
C ASP A 436 -15.50 -2.58 -9.67
N VAL A 437 -15.80 -2.42 -8.37
CA VAL A 437 -14.90 -2.86 -7.29
C VAL A 437 -14.74 -4.38 -7.32
N ALA A 438 -15.84 -5.11 -7.55
CA ALA A 438 -15.80 -6.56 -7.62
C ALA A 438 -14.94 -7.06 -8.79
N ALA A 439 -15.12 -6.50 -9.99
CA ALA A 439 -14.28 -6.79 -11.14
C ALA A 439 -12.80 -6.50 -10.86
N ARG A 440 -12.51 -5.34 -10.27
CA ARG A 440 -11.13 -4.94 -10.01
C ARG A 440 -10.46 -5.84 -8.99
N ARG A 441 -11.14 -6.19 -7.90
CA ARG A 441 -10.61 -7.13 -6.89
C ARG A 441 -10.36 -8.51 -7.49
N GLU A 442 -11.26 -9.02 -8.31
CA GLU A 442 -11.06 -10.28 -9.01
C GLU A 442 -9.80 -10.23 -9.89
N TRP A 443 -9.63 -9.16 -10.67
CA TRP A 443 -8.44 -8.94 -11.50
C TRP A 443 -7.15 -8.90 -10.68
N LEU A 444 -7.13 -8.14 -9.58
CA LEU A 444 -5.97 -8.05 -8.68
C LEU A 444 -5.61 -9.40 -8.07
N ASN A 445 -6.61 -10.19 -7.67
CA ASN A 445 -6.40 -11.50 -7.09
C ASN A 445 -5.92 -12.54 -8.11
N CYS A 446 -6.30 -12.42 -9.39
CA CYS A 446 -5.65 -13.18 -10.47
C CYS A 446 -4.16 -12.83 -10.58
N MET A 447 -3.78 -11.55 -10.44
CA MET A 447 -2.37 -11.13 -10.49
C MET A 447 -1.56 -11.63 -9.30
N LEU A 448 -2.16 -11.57 -8.09
CA LEU A 448 -1.55 -12.09 -6.87
C LEU A 448 -1.38 -13.60 -6.96
N TYR A 449 -2.40 -14.33 -7.42
CA TYR A 449 -2.31 -15.78 -7.62
C TYR A 449 -1.23 -16.13 -8.63
N TYR A 450 -1.15 -15.45 -9.77
CA TYR A 450 -0.06 -15.63 -10.75
C TYR A 450 1.32 -15.40 -10.11
N ALA A 451 1.49 -14.31 -9.36
CA ALA A 451 2.74 -14.05 -8.65
C ALA A 451 3.10 -15.16 -7.65
N GLY A 452 2.09 -15.78 -7.03
CA GLY A 452 2.29 -16.90 -6.12
C GLY A 452 2.60 -18.23 -6.80
N ALA A 453 1.76 -18.64 -7.74
CA ALA A 453 1.84 -19.95 -8.40
C ALA A 453 3.00 -20.02 -9.40
N ASP A 454 3.26 -18.94 -10.16
CA ASP A 454 4.21 -18.96 -11.27
C ASP A 454 5.54 -18.26 -10.95
N LEU A 455 5.56 -17.34 -9.99
CA LEU A 455 6.78 -16.63 -9.58
C LEU A 455 7.28 -17.02 -8.18
N GLY A 456 6.59 -17.96 -7.51
CA GLY A 456 6.99 -18.51 -6.21
C GLY A 456 6.78 -17.55 -5.02
N ILE A 457 6.00 -16.48 -5.18
CA ILE A 457 5.75 -15.49 -4.12
C ILE A 457 4.58 -15.95 -3.26
N LYS A 458 4.84 -16.76 -2.25
CA LYS A 458 3.80 -17.44 -1.46
C LYS A 458 2.72 -16.51 -0.90
N LYS A 459 3.06 -15.27 -0.53
CA LYS A 459 2.09 -14.23 -0.12
C LYS A 459 1.03 -13.91 -1.17
N GLY A 460 1.36 -14.06 -2.45
CA GLY A 460 0.44 -13.88 -3.58
C GLY A 460 -0.68 -14.92 -3.63
N VAL A 461 -0.45 -16.16 -3.15
CA VAL A 461 -1.52 -17.17 -3.04
C VAL A 461 -2.38 -16.93 -1.80
N TYR A 462 -1.77 -16.41 -0.73
CA TYR A 462 -2.44 -16.25 0.55
C TYR A 462 -3.58 -15.22 0.52
N VAL A 463 -3.43 -14.11 -0.23
CA VAL A 463 -4.51 -13.10 -0.32
C VAL A 463 -5.78 -13.68 -0.98
N PRO A 464 -5.74 -14.25 -2.20
CA PRO A 464 -6.94 -14.87 -2.78
C PRO A 464 -7.56 -15.95 -1.90
N LEU A 465 -6.75 -16.68 -1.13
CA LEU A 465 -7.24 -17.67 -0.17
C LEU A 465 -8.03 -17.00 0.96
N THR A 466 -7.44 -16.00 1.64
CA THR A 466 -8.11 -15.33 2.77
C THR A 466 -9.30 -14.46 2.33
N GLU A 467 -9.32 -14.02 1.08
CA GLU A 467 -10.43 -13.27 0.49
C GLU A 467 -11.53 -14.18 -0.10
N GLY A 468 -11.37 -15.50 -0.07
CA GLY A 468 -12.34 -16.45 -0.62
C GLY A 468 -12.44 -16.44 -2.15
N LEU A 469 -11.46 -15.84 -2.84
CA LEU A 469 -11.41 -15.73 -4.30
C LEU A 469 -10.60 -16.85 -4.96
N LEU A 470 -9.86 -17.65 -4.18
CA LEU A 470 -8.94 -18.66 -4.68
C LEU A 470 -9.56 -19.63 -5.71
N PRO A 471 -10.75 -20.25 -5.48
CA PRO A 471 -11.32 -21.17 -6.46
C PRO A 471 -11.56 -20.52 -7.83
N THR A 472 -12.09 -19.28 -7.82
CA THR A 472 -12.37 -18.51 -9.03
C THR A 472 -11.09 -18.08 -9.75
N VAL A 473 -10.13 -17.50 -9.04
CA VAL A 473 -8.93 -16.96 -9.68
C VAL A 473 -7.97 -18.06 -10.12
N LYS A 474 -7.87 -19.16 -9.35
CA LYS A 474 -7.05 -20.32 -9.73
C LYS A 474 -7.48 -20.87 -11.09
N ALA A 475 -8.76 -21.16 -11.26
CA ALA A 475 -9.29 -21.70 -12.51
C ALA A 475 -9.02 -20.76 -13.69
N LYS A 476 -9.20 -19.44 -13.51
CA LYS A 476 -8.95 -18.45 -14.56
C LYS A 476 -7.49 -18.35 -14.95
N VAL A 477 -6.60 -18.30 -13.96
CA VAL A 477 -5.15 -18.20 -14.21
C VAL A 477 -4.61 -19.47 -14.84
N ASP A 478 -5.02 -20.64 -14.35
CA ASP A 478 -4.59 -21.93 -14.91
C ASP A 478 -5.05 -22.09 -16.37
N ALA A 479 -6.30 -21.75 -16.67
CA ALA A 479 -6.81 -21.75 -18.04
C ALA A 479 -6.08 -20.74 -18.96
N ALA A 480 -5.73 -19.55 -18.45
CA ALA A 480 -4.98 -18.55 -19.21
C ALA A 480 -3.55 -19.00 -19.55
N LEU A 481 -2.96 -19.84 -18.68
CA LEU A 481 -1.62 -20.40 -18.83
C LEU A 481 -1.60 -21.77 -19.54
N GLY A 482 -2.78 -22.39 -19.76
CA GLY A 482 -2.90 -23.69 -20.43
C GLY A 482 -2.57 -24.88 -19.52
N ARG A 483 -2.87 -24.78 -18.23
CA ARG A 483 -2.70 -25.85 -17.22
C ARG A 483 -3.98 -26.61 -16.92
#